data_AF-A0A8T5I8M0-F1
#
_entry.id   AF-A0A8T5I8M0-F1
#
_cell.length_a   1.000
_cell.length_b   1.000
_cell.length_c   1.000
_cell.angle_alpha   90.00
_cell.angle_beta   90.00
_cell.angle_gamma   90.00
#
_symmetry.space_group_name_H-M   'P 1'
#
loop_
_entity.id
_entity.type
_entity.pdbx_description
1 polymer ?
#
loop_
_entity_poly.entity_id
_entity_poly.type
_entity_poly.pdbx_seq_one_letter_code
_entity_poly.pdbx_strand_id
1 'polypeptide(L)'
;MKKKMSLKGFSSSRGFGKKGISAIVATVLIILITIAAVALVWSAVLPLVKGSLDKGIVCSEAINQLSIQDVGWTCYNAGGLTTDVQIKRGADLDFPLVGINILVSTDGSSTATSVLEAAVLAPSEEKVYVATSVDTPDTVRIVPIIEVGNGQQESCENDNWVELKLCA
;
A
#
# COMPACT_ATOMS: atom_id res chain seq x y z
N MET A 1 -80.89 -0.57 18.62
CA MET A 1 -79.64 -0.86 19.33
C MET A 1 -78.52 0.06 18.82
N LYS A 2 -78.08 1.05 19.59
CA LYS A 2 -76.92 1.90 19.28
C LYS A 2 -76.02 1.96 20.53
N LYS A 3 -74.87 1.29 20.47
CA LYS A 3 -73.91 1.18 21.58
C LYS A 3 -72.95 2.37 21.48
N LYS A 4 -73.05 3.34 22.40
CA LYS A 4 -72.08 4.45 22.55
C LYS A 4 -70.80 3.90 23.17
N MET A 5 -69.69 3.96 22.42
CA MET A 5 -68.34 3.67 22.93
C MET A 5 -67.74 4.97 23.48
N SER A 6 -67.39 4.95 24.76
CA SER A 6 -66.79 6.07 25.50
C SER A 6 -65.26 5.89 25.52
N LEU A 7 -64.54 6.83 24.92
CA LEU A 7 -63.08 6.91 24.97
C LEU A 7 -62.66 7.63 26.25
N LYS A 8 -62.05 6.90 27.20
CA LYS A 8 -61.37 7.49 28.35
C LYS A 8 -60.00 8.00 27.90
N GLY A 9 -59.81 9.31 27.95
CA GLY A 9 -58.52 9.98 27.75
C GLY A 9 -57.51 9.57 28.81
N PHE A 10 -56.32 9.21 28.36
CA PHE A 10 -55.15 8.94 29.19
C PHE A 10 -54.50 10.28 29.58
N SER A 11 -54.86 10.80 30.75
CA SER A 11 -54.24 11.99 31.33
C SER A 11 -52.93 11.62 32.02
N SER A 12 -51.80 11.81 31.33
CA SER A 12 -50.46 11.71 31.91
C SER A 12 -50.12 13.00 32.67
N SER A 13 -50.19 12.92 34.00
CA SER A 13 -49.79 13.98 34.93
C SER A 13 -48.26 14.18 34.89
N ARG A 14 -47.81 15.31 34.34
CA ARG A 14 -46.43 15.79 34.49
C ARG A 14 -46.29 16.51 35.82
N GLY A 15 -45.72 15.85 36.82
CA GLY A 15 -45.18 16.51 38.01
C GLY A 15 -43.93 17.33 37.66
N PHE A 16 -43.97 18.64 37.88
CA PHE A 16 -42.79 19.50 37.95
C PHE A 16 -42.46 19.72 39.44
N GLY A 17 -41.41 19.07 39.92
CA GLY A 17 -40.82 19.33 41.23
C GLY A 17 -39.43 18.70 41.30
N LYS A 18 -38.39 19.51 41.55
CA LYS A 18 -36.96 19.13 41.69
C LYS A 18 -36.30 18.59 40.40
N LYS A 19 -36.03 19.46 39.41
CA LYS A 19 -35.48 19.09 38.08
C LYS A 19 -34.05 19.59 37.76
N GLY A 20 -33.26 20.03 38.76
CA GLY A 20 -31.89 20.53 38.53
C GLY A 20 -30.83 19.43 38.40
N ILE A 21 -30.87 18.42 39.28
CA ILE A 21 -29.83 17.37 39.35
C ILE A 21 -29.95 16.39 38.16
N SER A 22 -31.16 16.08 37.72
CA SER A 22 -31.40 15.14 36.62
C SER A 22 -30.88 15.63 35.27
N ALA A 23 -30.76 16.95 35.08
CA ALA A 23 -30.25 17.51 33.83
C ALA A 23 -28.73 17.30 33.72
N ILE A 24 -27.97 17.64 34.77
CA ILE A 24 -26.52 17.41 34.81
C ILE A 24 -26.21 15.93 34.65
N VAL A 25 -26.88 15.07 35.42
CA VAL A 25 -26.61 13.61 35.37
C VAL A 25 -26.89 13.05 33.98
N ALA A 26 -27.96 13.49 33.32
CA ALA A 26 -28.26 13.09 31.95
C ALA A 26 -27.17 13.54 30.96
N THR A 27 -26.68 14.77 31.07
CA THR A 27 -25.61 15.26 30.18
C THR A 27 -24.30 14.51 30.38
N VAL A 28 -23.93 14.20 31.62
CA VAL A 28 -22.71 13.43 31.92
C VAL A 28 -22.82 12.01 31.37
N LEU A 29 -23.98 11.35 31.54
CA LEU A 29 -24.22 10.03 30.98
C LEU A 29 -24.11 10.01 29.45
N ILE A 30 -24.65 11.03 28.78
CA ILE A 30 -24.54 11.15 27.32
C ILE A 30 -23.08 11.31 26.90
N ILE A 31 -22.31 12.18 27.56
CA ILE A 31 -20.90 12.40 27.25
C ILE A 31 -20.10 11.10 27.41
N LEU A 32 -20.30 10.36 28.51
CA LEU A 32 -19.61 9.09 28.74
C LEU A 32 -19.89 8.06 27.63
N ILE A 33 -21.14 7.96 27.20
CA ILE A 33 -21.53 7.03 26.12
C ILE A 33 -20.91 7.46 24.79
N THR A 34 -20.87 8.76 24.49
CA THR A 34 -20.28 9.25 23.23
C THR A 34 -18.78 8.97 23.16
N ILE A 35 -18.02 9.17 24.25
CA ILE A 35 -16.58 8.89 24.28
C ILE A 35 -16.33 7.39 24.13
N ALA A 36 -17.13 6.54 24.78
CA ALA A 36 -17.04 5.09 24.64
C ALA A 36 -17.34 4.64 23.20
N ALA A 37 -18.35 5.22 22.56
CA ALA A 37 -18.68 4.94 21.16
C ALA A 37 -17.54 5.34 20.21
N VAL A 38 -16.94 6.53 20.40
CA VAL A 38 -15.79 6.98 19.61
C VAL A 38 -14.60 6.04 19.78
N ALA A 39 -14.29 5.60 21.00
CA ALA A 39 -13.19 4.68 21.27
C ALA A 39 -13.37 3.32 20.56
N LEU A 40 -14.60 2.80 20.49
CA LEU A 40 -14.90 1.57 19.76
C LEU A 40 -14.72 1.72 18.25
N VAL A 41 -15.03 2.89 17.69
CA VAL A 41 -14.75 3.16 16.27
C VAL A 41 -13.24 3.22 16.02
N TRP A 42 -12.50 3.91 16.88
CA TRP A 42 -11.04 4.01 16.77
C TRP A 42 -10.33 2.66 16.87
N SER A 43 -10.82 1.72 17.67
CA SER A 43 -10.19 0.40 17.80
C SER A 43 -10.24 -0.42 16.50
N ALA A 44 -11.26 -0.23 15.66
CA ALA A 44 -11.37 -0.88 14.35
C ALA A 44 -10.59 -0.14 13.25
N VAL A 45 -10.49 1.19 13.32
CA VAL A 45 -9.82 2.01 12.30
C VAL A 45 -8.29 1.94 12.41
N LEU A 46 -7.74 1.93 13.62
CA LEU A 46 -6.29 1.91 13.84
C LEU A 46 -5.54 0.75 13.14
N PRO A 47 -5.97 -0.53 13.22
CA PRO A 47 -5.25 -1.61 12.56
C PRO A 47 -5.27 -1.51 11.03
N LEU A 48 -6.34 -0.96 10.45
CA LEU A 48 -6.43 -0.76 9.00
C LEU A 48 -5.46 0.31 8.51
N VAL A 49 -5.37 1.43 9.24
CA VAL A 49 -4.44 2.52 8.89
C VAL A 49 -2.99 2.09 9.06
N LYS A 50 -2.66 1.41 10.16
CA LYS A 50 -1.29 0.93 10.43
C LYS A 50 -0.84 -0.09 9.39
N GLY A 51 -1.69 -1.08 9.07
CA GLY A 51 -1.35 -2.11 8.08
C GLY A 51 -1.06 -1.54 6.68
N SER A 52 -1.76 -0.47 6.27
CA SER A 52 -1.48 0.20 5.00
C SER A 52 -0.26 1.12 5.05
N LEU A 53 -0.02 1.82 6.17
CA LEU A 53 1.13 2.71 6.32
C LEU A 53 2.45 1.94 6.39
N ASP A 54 2.50 0.86 7.19
CA ASP A 54 3.72 0.09 7.37
C ASP A 54 4.17 -0.51 6.03
N LYS A 55 3.23 -1.03 5.23
CA LYS A 55 3.50 -1.50 3.86
C LYS A 55 4.03 -0.37 2.96
N GLY A 56 3.40 0.81 3.01
CA GLY A 56 3.82 1.96 2.22
C GLY A 56 5.22 2.45 2.57
N ILE A 57 5.59 2.45 3.85
CA ILE A 57 6.92 2.84 4.33
C ILE A 57 7.98 1.86 3.82
N VAL A 58 7.75 0.55 4.02
CA VAL A 58 8.72 -0.48 3.60
C VAL A 58 8.86 -0.49 2.07
N CYS A 59 7.77 -0.28 1.32
CA CYS A 59 7.85 -0.16 -0.13
C CYS A 59 8.56 1.11 -0.60
N SER A 60 8.34 2.25 0.06
CA SER A 60 9.05 3.48 -0.29
C SER A 60 10.55 3.32 -0.04
N GLU A 61 10.93 2.67 1.05
CA GLU A 61 12.33 2.36 1.35
C GLU A 61 12.91 1.40 0.31
N ALA A 62 12.16 0.37 -0.08
CA ALA A 62 12.54 -0.58 -1.13
C ALA A 62 12.90 0.10 -2.46
N ILE A 63 12.06 1.05 -2.88
CA ILE A 63 12.26 1.80 -4.12
C ILE A 63 13.48 2.72 -4.01
N ASN A 64 13.71 3.34 -2.85
CA ASN A 64 14.86 4.21 -2.65
C ASN A 64 16.20 3.45 -2.57
N GLN A 65 16.18 2.19 -2.13
CA GLN A 65 17.38 1.35 -2.03
C GLN A 65 17.78 0.69 -3.36
N LEU A 66 16.91 0.68 -4.36
CA LEU A 66 17.20 0.15 -5.69
C LEU A 66 17.31 1.30 -6.70
N SER A 67 18.47 1.42 -7.34
CA SER A 67 18.70 2.43 -8.38
C SER A 67 19.08 1.77 -9.70
N ILE A 68 18.47 2.24 -10.79
CA ILE A 68 18.93 1.95 -12.15
C ILE A 68 20.16 2.82 -12.42
N GLN A 69 21.20 2.22 -12.99
CA GLN A 69 22.39 2.97 -13.42
C GLN A 69 22.33 3.21 -14.94
N ASP A 70 22.18 4.47 -15.37
CA ASP A 70 22.17 4.89 -16.79
C ASP A 70 23.59 5.19 -17.32
N VAL A 71 24.64 4.65 -16.69
CA VAL A 71 26.05 4.91 -17.04
C VAL A 71 26.64 3.90 -18.05
N GLY A 72 25.79 3.33 -18.92
CA GLY A 72 26.23 2.62 -20.13
C GLY A 72 25.95 1.12 -20.22
N TRP A 73 25.48 0.49 -19.13
CA TRP A 73 25.08 -0.94 -19.13
C TRP A 73 23.57 -1.15 -19.14
N THR A 74 22.80 -0.08 -18.96
CA THR A 74 21.33 -0.11 -19.11
C THR A 74 20.98 0.27 -20.53
N CYS A 75 20.80 -0.73 -21.40
CA CYS A 75 20.54 -0.53 -22.82
C CYS A 75 19.79 -1.72 -23.41
N TYR A 76 19.18 -1.53 -24.58
CA TYR A 76 18.52 -2.60 -25.31
C TYR A 76 19.31 -3.01 -26.54
N ASN A 77 19.32 -4.31 -26.83
CA ASN A 77 19.94 -4.89 -28.01
C ASN A 77 18.86 -5.33 -29.00
N ALA A 78 18.71 -4.57 -30.09
CA ALA A 78 17.73 -4.84 -31.14
C ALA A 78 17.98 -6.17 -31.90
N GLY A 79 19.23 -6.63 -31.99
CA GLY A 79 19.57 -7.88 -32.68
C GLY A 79 19.26 -9.14 -31.87
N GLY A 80 19.25 -9.01 -30.54
CA GLY A 80 18.97 -10.11 -29.59
C GLY A 80 17.60 -10.06 -28.94
N LEU A 81 16.85 -8.95 -29.08
CA LEU A 81 15.62 -8.67 -28.33
C LEU A 81 15.81 -8.81 -26.81
N THR A 82 16.98 -8.37 -26.34
CA THR A 82 17.36 -8.41 -24.93
C THR A 82 17.57 -7.00 -24.41
N THR A 83 17.16 -6.75 -23.18
CA THR A 83 17.38 -5.52 -22.44
C THR A 83 18.30 -5.83 -21.28
N ASP A 84 19.45 -5.18 -21.27
CA ASP A 84 20.38 -5.23 -20.15
C ASP A 84 20.01 -4.08 -19.21
N VAL A 85 19.82 -4.40 -17.93
CA VAL A 85 19.46 -3.43 -16.89
C VAL A 85 20.44 -3.56 -15.75
N GLN A 86 21.22 -2.52 -15.53
CA GLN A 86 22.13 -2.46 -14.39
C GLN A 86 21.41 -1.94 -13.17
N ILE A 87 21.32 -2.78 -12.15
CA ILE A 87 20.64 -2.48 -10.89
C ILE A 87 21.68 -2.39 -9.79
N LYS A 88 21.65 -1.30 -9.05
CA LYS A 88 22.44 -1.08 -7.84
C LYS A 88 21.55 -1.25 -6.62
N ARG A 89 22.01 -2.05 -5.66
CA ARG A 89 21.42 -2.13 -4.33
C ARG A 89 22.18 -1.24 -3.35
N GLY A 90 21.46 -0.51 -2.52
CA GLY A 90 22.01 0.26 -1.41
C GLY A 90 22.66 -0.61 -0.33
N ALA A 91 23.31 0.04 0.64
CA ALA A 91 24.09 -0.65 1.68
C ALA A 91 23.24 -1.25 2.82
N ASP A 92 21.92 -1.08 2.75
CA ASP A 92 21.04 -1.44 3.84
C ASP A 92 20.89 -2.96 4.01
N LEU A 93 21.20 -3.43 5.21
CA LEU A 93 21.17 -4.84 5.58
C LEU A 93 19.79 -5.26 6.12
N ASP A 94 19.02 -4.31 6.64
CA ASP A 94 17.72 -4.57 7.27
C ASP A 94 16.56 -4.55 6.26
N PHE A 95 16.87 -4.41 4.97
CA PHE A 95 15.91 -4.37 3.88
C PHE A 95 15.49 -5.80 3.42
N PRO A 96 14.23 -6.23 3.65
CA PRO A 96 13.76 -7.59 3.34
C PRO A 96 13.41 -7.75 1.86
N LEU A 97 14.43 -7.70 1.01
CA LEU A 97 14.31 -7.90 -0.43
C LEU A 97 14.30 -9.40 -0.77
N VAL A 98 13.20 -9.87 -1.35
CA VAL A 98 13.04 -11.26 -1.80
C VAL A 98 13.32 -11.39 -3.30
N GLY A 99 12.99 -10.36 -4.06
CA GLY A 99 13.04 -10.44 -5.51
C GLY A 99 12.97 -9.08 -6.18
N ILE A 100 13.18 -9.08 -7.49
CA ILE A 100 13.11 -7.89 -8.32
C ILE A 100 12.33 -8.26 -9.59
N ASN A 101 11.27 -7.51 -9.88
CA ASN A 101 10.57 -7.57 -11.15
C ASN A 101 11.10 -6.47 -12.07
N ILE A 102 11.58 -6.87 -13.24
CA ILE A 102 12.02 -5.94 -14.29
C ILE A 102 10.87 -5.89 -15.30
N LEU A 103 10.24 -4.73 -15.44
CA LEU A 103 9.18 -4.53 -16.40
C LEU A 103 9.72 -3.70 -17.55
N VAL A 104 9.57 -4.24 -18.74
CA VAL A 104 9.98 -3.62 -19.99
C VAL A 104 8.71 -3.25 -20.75
N SER A 105 8.60 -2.00 -21.19
CA SER A 105 7.46 -1.54 -21.97
C SER A 105 7.85 -1.31 -23.43
N THR A 106 6.98 -1.75 -24.33
CA THR A 106 7.11 -1.64 -25.78
C THR A 106 5.76 -1.22 -26.35
N ASP A 107 5.69 -0.05 -27.01
CA ASP A 107 4.48 0.43 -27.72
C ASP A 107 3.18 0.36 -26.89
N GLY A 108 3.28 0.59 -25.57
CA GLY A 108 2.14 0.55 -24.64
C GLY A 108 1.77 -0.83 -24.10
N SER A 109 2.43 -1.90 -24.54
CA SER A 109 2.42 -3.22 -23.89
C SER A 109 3.57 -3.30 -22.88
N SER A 110 3.41 -4.10 -21.81
CA SER A 110 4.47 -4.31 -20.81
C SER A 110 4.69 -5.79 -20.57
N THR A 111 5.94 -6.23 -20.63
CA THR A 111 6.36 -7.59 -20.27
C THR A 111 7.17 -7.54 -18.98
N ALA A 112 6.83 -8.40 -18.02
CA ALA A 112 7.52 -8.50 -16.74
C ALA A 112 8.41 -9.75 -16.72
N THR A 113 9.66 -9.58 -16.29
CA THR A 113 10.58 -10.68 -15.97
C THR A 113 10.91 -10.63 -14.49
N SER A 114 10.65 -11.74 -13.79
CA SER A 114 10.91 -11.87 -12.36
C SER A 114 12.30 -12.46 -12.09
N VAL A 115 13.05 -11.79 -11.22
CA VAL A 115 14.32 -12.27 -10.67
C VAL A 115 14.08 -12.66 -9.21
N LEU A 116 14.29 -13.93 -8.90
CA LEU A 116 14.08 -14.49 -7.56
C LEU A 116 15.35 -14.45 -6.71
N GLU A 117 15.15 -14.53 -5.39
CA GLU A 117 16.11 -14.36 -4.29
C GLU A 117 17.53 -14.88 -4.53
N ALA A 118 17.68 -16.10 -5.08
CA ALA A 118 18.99 -16.70 -5.36
C ALA A 118 19.83 -15.93 -6.40
N ALA A 119 19.19 -15.08 -7.21
CA ALA A 119 19.82 -14.24 -8.22
C ALA A 119 19.85 -12.75 -7.84
N VAL A 120 19.29 -12.38 -6.68
CA VAL A 120 19.21 -11.00 -6.20
C VAL A 120 20.56 -10.52 -5.66
N LEU A 121 20.84 -9.24 -5.88
CA LEU A 121 22.02 -8.52 -5.41
C LEU A 121 22.19 -8.58 -3.89
N ALA A 122 23.43 -8.82 -3.44
CA ALA A 122 23.82 -8.55 -2.06
C ALA A 122 23.80 -7.03 -1.76
N PRO A 123 23.74 -6.63 -0.48
CA PRO A 123 23.84 -5.22 -0.09
C PRO A 123 25.11 -4.57 -0.63
N SER A 124 25.00 -3.34 -1.14
CA SER A 124 26.06 -2.60 -1.85
C SER A 124 26.58 -3.26 -3.14
N GLU A 125 25.89 -4.24 -3.70
CA GLU A 125 26.27 -4.87 -4.96
C GLU A 125 25.62 -4.14 -6.16
N GLU A 126 26.26 -4.30 -7.32
CA GLU A 126 25.75 -3.87 -8.62
C GLU A 126 25.84 -5.05 -9.60
N LYS A 127 24.77 -5.28 -10.36
CA LYS A 127 24.65 -6.44 -11.24
C LYS A 127 23.76 -6.09 -12.42
N VAL A 128 24.11 -6.64 -13.57
CA VAL A 128 23.33 -6.52 -14.80
C VAL A 128 22.40 -7.71 -14.90
N TYR A 129 21.13 -7.41 -15.15
CA TYR A 129 20.10 -8.39 -15.42
C TYR A 129 19.65 -8.27 -16.87
N VAL A 130 19.42 -9.42 -17.49
CA VAL A 130 18.96 -9.50 -18.88
C VAL A 130 17.48 -9.83 -18.87
N ALA A 131 16.66 -8.95 -19.42
CA ALA A 131 15.24 -9.17 -19.66
C ALA A 131 15.02 -9.37 -21.16
N THR A 132 14.27 -10.40 -21.54
CA THR A 132 13.88 -10.61 -22.94
C THR A 132 12.63 -9.79 -23.26
N SER A 133 12.66 -9.03 -24.34
CA SER A 133 11.50 -8.34 -24.90
C SER A 133 11.03 -9.03 -26.18
N VAL A 134 9.78 -8.78 -26.57
CA VAL A 134 9.24 -9.31 -27.84
C VAL A 134 9.57 -8.38 -29.01
N ASP A 135 9.73 -7.09 -28.71
CA ASP A 135 9.99 -6.00 -29.66
C ASP A 135 11.01 -5.00 -29.06
N THR A 136 11.28 -3.91 -29.79
CA THR A 136 12.18 -2.83 -29.34
C THR A 136 11.57 -2.07 -28.16
N PRO A 137 12.15 -2.16 -26.97
CA PRO A 137 11.57 -1.54 -25.79
C PRO A 137 11.92 -0.06 -25.69
N ASP A 138 10.94 0.75 -25.32
CA ASP A 138 11.10 2.20 -25.17
C ASP A 138 11.56 2.56 -23.76
N THR A 139 11.00 1.86 -22.76
CA THR A 139 11.21 2.18 -21.35
C THR A 139 11.33 0.93 -20.48
N VAL A 140 12.05 1.06 -19.38
CA VAL A 140 12.20 0.03 -18.35
C VAL A 140 11.89 0.59 -16.98
N ARG A 141 11.37 -0.26 -16.10
CA ARG A 141 11.22 0.03 -14.68
C ARG A 141 11.53 -1.20 -13.85
N ILE A 142 11.82 -0.95 -12.58
CA ILE A 142 12.09 -2.00 -11.60
C ILE A 142 11.05 -1.92 -10.49
N VAL A 143 10.54 -3.07 -10.10
CA VAL A 143 9.59 -3.25 -9.01
C VAL A 143 10.21 -4.21 -8.00
N PRO A 144 10.65 -3.73 -6.82
CA PRO A 144 11.11 -4.60 -5.75
C PRO A 144 9.98 -5.51 -5.27
N ILE A 145 10.32 -6.74 -4.91
CA ILE A 145 9.45 -7.68 -4.21
C ILE A 145 10.00 -7.83 -2.79
N ILE A 146 9.20 -7.45 -1.80
CA ILE A 146 9.55 -7.51 -0.39
C ILE A 146 8.72 -8.58 0.32
N GLU A 147 9.27 -9.12 1.40
CA GLU A 147 8.48 -9.93 2.34
C GLU A 147 7.84 -9.02 3.38
N VAL A 148 6.50 -9.01 3.43
CA VAL A 148 5.74 -8.44 4.53
C VAL A 148 5.35 -9.55 5.50
N GLY A 149 5.34 -9.23 6.80
CA GLY A 149 5.20 -10.20 7.89
C GLY A 149 4.14 -11.29 7.65
N ASN A 150 4.46 -12.51 8.10
CA ASN A 150 3.79 -13.78 7.79
C ASN A 150 4.14 -14.42 6.43
N GLY A 151 5.30 -14.13 5.84
CA GLY A 151 5.75 -14.80 4.61
C GLY A 151 5.02 -14.36 3.35
N GLN A 152 4.30 -13.24 3.38
CA GLN A 152 3.61 -12.71 2.21
C GLN A 152 4.56 -11.85 1.39
N GLN A 153 4.58 -12.05 0.07
CA GLN A 153 5.36 -11.22 -0.84
C GLN A 153 4.50 -10.11 -1.41
N GLU A 154 5.00 -8.88 -1.38
CA GLU A 154 4.34 -7.70 -1.93
C GLU A 154 5.27 -7.07 -2.98
N SER A 155 4.67 -6.68 -4.12
CA SER A 155 5.38 -5.93 -5.16
C SER A 155 5.21 -4.45 -4.93
N CYS A 156 6.31 -3.73 -4.79
CA CYS A 156 6.32 -2.29 -4.54
C CYS A 156 6.30 -1.52 -5.86
N GLU A 157 5.09 -1.25 -6.35
CA GLU A 157 4.90 -0.52 -7.61
C GLU A 157 5.39 0.93 -7.51
N ASN A 158 6.02 1.39 -8.60
CA ASN A 158 6.41 2.78 -8.79
C ASN A 158 6.27 3.14 -10.28
N ASP A 159 6.15 4.45 -10.53
CA ASP A 159 6.02 5.02 -11.88
C ASP A 159 7.34 5.61 -12.40
N ASN A 160 8.49 5.16 -11.87
CA ASN A 160 9.80 5.64 -12.28
C ASN A 160 10.29 4.87 -13.51
N TRP A 161 9.86 5.32 -14.68
CA TRP A 161 10.31 4.79 -15.96
C TRP A 161 11.64 5.41 -16.38
N VAL A 162 12.55 4.58 -16.88
CA VAL A 162 13.81 4.99 -17.48
C VAL A 162 13.78 4.69 -18.97
N GLU A 163 14.10 5.68 -19.79
CA GLU A 163 14.20 5.52 -21.24
C GLU A 163 15.40 4.65 -21.59
N LEU A 164 15.17 3.64 -22.42
CA LEU A 164 16.22 2.75 -22.89
C LEU A 164 16.88 3.31 -24.13
N LYS A 165 18.21 3.22 -24.17
CA LYS A 165 19.02 3.55 -25.35
C LYS A 165 19.48 2.25 -26.02
N LEU A 166 19.71 2.30 -27.33
CA LEU A 166 20.32 1.19 -28.05
C LEU A 166 21.74 0.96 -27.50
N CYS A 167 22.09 -0.30 -27.21
CA CYS A 167 23.46 -0.65 -26.86
C CYS A 167 24.38 -0.31 -28.04
N ALA A 168 25.44 0.46 -27.76
CA ALA A 168 26.43 0.90 -28.76
C ALA A 168 27.51 -0.14 -29.02
#